data_AF-A0A917IYP8-F1
#
_entry.id   AF-A0A917IYP8-F1
#
_cell.length_a   1.000
_cell.length_b   1.000
_cell.length_c   1.000
_cell.angle_alpha   90.00
_cell.angle_beta   90.00
_cell.angle_gamma   90.00
#
_symmetry.space_group_name_H-M   'P 1'
#
loop_
_entity.id
_entity.type
_entity.pdbx_description
1 polymer ?
#
loop_
_entity_poly.entity_id
_entity_poly.type
_entity_poly.pdbx_seq_one_letter_code
_entity_poly.pdbx_strand_id
1 'polypeptide(L)'
;MTAITPINLAGISLTGLSVGDALGETFFGPEAEINARIQERRLQPGDWLYTDDTVMGIGIYNVLSAYGHIDQNALAKEFADNYLLDNYRGYGGTAHSILRGIAEGQHWKQVSSNVFDGMGSMGNGAAMRSGLIGAYFYNDTRQVIEQARLAAEVTHYHSEAVAGAISVALAACICARKGINRERLPPATLYDFVISHTPESEVKRLIKKAATLPADYDIRTIVAVLGNGLRLTAQDTVPFAIWCIANNSGSYSEAIWKGISGLGDRDTIGAIIGSVVVLSAGAATIPEQWLLQTEKFGSSIFSKQK
;
A
#
# COMPACT_ATOMS: atom_id res chain seq x y z
N MET A 1 15.50 -1.76 25.58
CA MET A 1 14.91 -1.45 24.26
C MET A 1 15.28 -2.59 23.34
N THR A 2 14.31 -3.36 22.86
CA THR A 2 14.54 -4.37 21.83
C THR A 2 15.11 -3.68 20.59
N ALA A 3 16.16 -4.25 19.99
CA ALA A 3 16.75 -3.70 18.78
C ALA A 3 15.70 -3.71 17.66
N ILE A 4 15.54 -2.58 16.95
CA ILE A 4 14.65 -2.49 15.80
C ILE A 4 15.24 -3.36 14.69
N THR A 5 14.59 -4.48 14.37
CA THR A 5 14.98 -5.34 13.25
C THR A 5 14.21 -4.96 11.98
N PRO A 6 14.76 -5.23 10.77
CA PRO A 6 14.04 -5.06 9.50
C PRO A 6 12.64 -5.67 9.49
N ILE A 7 12.50 -6.89 10.03
CA ILE A 7 11.20 -7.57 10.05
C ILE A 7 10.22 -6.92 11.04
N ASN A 8 10.69 -6.32 12.14
CA ASN A 8 9.80 -5.56 13.03
C ASN A 8 9.24 -4.32 12.34
N LEU A 9 10.04 -3.62 11.52
CA LEU A 9 9.55 -2.47 10.74
C LEU A 9 8.53 -2.88 9.68
N ALA A 10 8.76 -4.01 9.00
CA ALA A 10 7.78 -4.57 8.08
C ALA A 10 6.47 -4.95 8.81
N GLY A 11 6.55 -5.49 10.03
CA GLY A 11 5.37 -5.80 10.84
C GLY A 11 4.59 -4.56 11.32
N ILE A 12 5.30 -3.47 11.65
CA ILE A 12 4.68 -2.17 11.95
C ILE A 12 3.98 -1.62 10.70
N SER A 13 4.64 -1.70 9.54
CA SER A 13 4.06 -1.31 8.25
C SER A 13 2.83 -2.14 7.91
N LEU A 14 2.86 -3.46 8.10
CA LEU A 14 1.70 -4.34 7.89
C LEU A 14 0.54 -4.01 8.82
N THR A 15 0.81 -3.65 10.08
CA THR A 15 -0.24 -3.23 11.02
C THR A 15 -0.93 -1.95 10.56
N GLY A 16 -0.15 -0.96 10.09
CA GLY A 16 -0.71 0.25 9.49
C GLY A 16 -1.45 -0.04 8.19
N LEU A 17 -0.92 -0.91 7.34
CA LEU A 17 -1.59 -1.34 6.12
C LEU A 17 -2.98 -1.92 6.45
N SER A 18 -3.06 -2.89 7.36
CA SER A 18 -4.30 -3.60 7.66
C SER A 18 -5.41 -2.72 8.23
N VAL A 19 -5.04 -1.75 9.08
CA VAL A 19 -6.01 -0.82 9.64
C VAL A 19 -6.48 0.18 8.60
N GLY A 20 -5.57 0.68 7.75
CA GLY A 20 -5.92 1.61 6.68
C GLY A 20 -6.84 0.99 5.63
N ASP A 21 -6.50 -0.23 5.21
CA ASP A 21 -7.29 -1.09 4.33
C ASP A 21 -8.70 -1.32 4.90
N ALA A 22 -8.79 -2.00 6.05
CA ALA A 22 -10.07 -2.39 6.62
C ALA A 22 -10.98 -1.18 6.93
N LEU A 23 -10.41 -0.07 7.41
CA LEU A 23 -11.19 1.15 7.60
C LEU A 23 -11.66 1.72 6.26
N GLY A 24 -10.80 1.79 5.25
CA GLY A 24 -11.13 2.27 3.91
C GLY A 24 -12.30 1.51 3.27
N GLU A 25 -12.30 0.18 3.44
CA GLU A 25 -13.37 -0.70 2.95
C GLU A 25 -14.74 -0.37 3.56
N THR A 26 -14.79 0.10 4.82
CA THR A 26 -16.06 0.51 5.46
C THR A 26 -16.69 1.76 4.84
N PHE A 27 -15.99 2.44 3.94
CA PHE A 27 -16.46 3.68 3.32
C PHE A 27 -17.00 3.49 1.91
N PHE A 28 -17.17 2.26 1.39
CA PHE A 28 -17.93 2.02 0.16
C PHE A 28 -19.44 2.09 0.40
N GLY A 29 -20.20 2.63 -0.56
CA GLY A 29 -21.66 2.78 -0.44
C GLY A 29 -22.21 4.04 -1.14
N PRO A 30 -23.49 4.38 -0.89
CA PRO A 30 -24.11 5.57 -1.45
C PRO A 30 -23.36 6.85 -1.07
N GLU A 31 -22.97 7.63 -2.08
CA GLU A 31 -22.05 8.76 -1.91
C GLU A 31 -22.50 9.79 -0.86
N ALA A 32 -23.80 10.12 -0.80
CA ALA A 32 -24.33 11.06 0.18
C ALA A 32 -24.14 10.60 1.63
N GLU A 33 -24.34 9.29 1.89
CA GLU A 33 -24.14 8.71 3.21
C GLU A 33 -22.66 8.67 3.58
N ILE A 34 -21.81 8.26 2.63
CA ILE A 34 -20.36 8.20 2.81
C ILE A 34 -19.77 9.59 3.08
N ASN A 35 -20.18 10.60 2.32
CA ASN A 35 -19.75 11.98 2.54
C ASN A 35 -20.16 12.49 3.93
N ALA A 36 -21.40 12.20 4.38
CA ALA A 36 -21.83 12.55 5.74
C ALA A 36 -20.97 11.84 6.81
N ARG A 37 -20.71 10.54 6.64
CA ARG A 37 -19.84 9.78 7.56
C ARG A 37 -18.42 10.33 7.60
N ILE A 38 -17.85 10.72 6.47
CA ILE A 38 -16.50 11.32 6.40
C ILE A 38 -16.47 12.67 7.12
N GLN A 39 -17.46 13.53 6.89
CA GLN A 39 -17.56 14.84 7.54
C GLN A 39 -17.69 14.71 9.06
N GLU A 40 -18.51 13.76 9.53
CA GLU A 40 -18.72 13.47 10.94
C GLU A 40 -17.59 12.63 11.57
N ARG A 41 -16.66 12.13 10.75
CA ARG A 41 -15.68 11.08 11.11
C ARG A 41 -16.35 9.87 11.79
N ARG A 42 -17.54 9.50 11.30
CA ARG A 42 -18.39 8.44 11.85
C ARG A 42 -17.96 7.07 11.35
N LEU A 43 -17.47 6.25 12.27
CA LEU A 43 -17.01 4.89 12.04
C LEU A 43 -18.18 3.92 11.86
N GLN A 44 -18.00 2.87 11.05
CA GLN A 44 -18.94 1.76 10.99
C GLN A 44 -18.81 0.93 12.27
N PRO A 45 -19.91 0.57 12.96
CA PRO A 45 -19.85 -0.31 14.12
C PRO A 45 -19.50 -1.75 13.71
N GLY A 46 -18.97 -2.52 14.66
CA GLY A 46 -18.61 -3.93 14.46
C GLY A 46 -17.21 -4.14 13.89
N ASP A 47 -16.92 -5.37 13.49
CA ASP A 47 -15.60 -5.76 12.98
C ASP A 47 -15.44 -5.34 11.52
N TRP A 48 -14.22 -4.92 11.16
CA TRP A 48 -13.81 -4.55 9.81
C TRP A 48 -12.87 -5.62 9.29
N LEU A 49 -13.31 -6.30 8.23
CA LEU A 49 -12.46 -7.24 7.50
C LEU A 49 -11.49 -6.43 6.63
N TYR A 50 -10.23 -6.84 6.60
CA TYR A 50 -9.30 -6.33 5.60
C TYR A 50 -9.51 -7.04 4.25
N THR A 51 -9.02 -6.43 3.17
CA THR A 51 -9.23 -6.88 1.78
C THR A 51 -7.98 -7.58 1.23
N ASP A 52 -7.89 -7.75 -0.08
CA ASP A 52 -6.74 -8.33 -0.77
C ASP A 52 -5.48 -7.49 -0.57
N ASP A 53 -5.59 -6.19 -0.32
CA ASP A 53 -4.50 -5.31 0.08
C ASP A 53 -3.68 -5.91 1.24
N THR A 54 -4.37 -6.25 2.34
CA THR A 54 -3.74 -6.87 3.50
C THR A 54 -3.35 -8.31 3.25
N VAL A 55 -4.18 -9.10 2.55
CA VAL A 55 -3.86 -10.52 2.30
C VAL A 55 -2.58 -10.66 1.47
N MET A 56 -2.40 -9.82 0.45
CA MET A 56 -1.16 -9.75 -0.32
C MET A 56 -0.03 -9.09 0.49
N GLY A 57 -0.33 -8.14 1.38
CA GLY A 57 0.63 -7.59 2.35
C GLY A 57 1.21 -8.67 3.29
N ILE A 58 0.38 -9.58 3.79
CA ILE A 58 0.80 -10.74 4.60
C ILE A 58 1.77 -11.62 3.80
N GLY A 59 1.51 -11.85 2.50
CA GLY A 59 2.40 -12.63 1.65
C GLY A 59 3.81 -12.01 1.52
N ILE A 60 3.87 -10.68 1.35
CA ILE A 60 5.16 -9.94 1.37
C ILE A 60 5.87 -10.13 2.70
N TYR A 61 5.17 -9.96 3.82
CA TYR A 61 5.74 -10.12 5.15
C TYR A 61 6.29 -11.54 5.37
N ASN A 62 5.55 -12.58 4.97
CA ASN A 62 5.95 -13.97 5.14
C ASN A 62 7.22 -14.29 4.33
N VAL A 63 7.31 -13.83 3.09
CA VAL A 63 8.51 -14.02 2.24
C VAL A 63 9.71 -13.28 2.82
N LEU A 64 9.56 -12.02 3.25
CA LEU A 64 10.65 -11.28 3.89
C LEU A 64 11.11 -11.92 5.21
N SER A 65 10.17 -12.48 5.98
CA SER A 65 10.46 -13.19 7.24
C SER A 65 11.24 -14.49 7.00
N ALA A 66 10.92 -15.22 5.93
CA ALA A 66 11.54 -16.51 5.62
C ALA A 66 12.87 -16.39 4.88
N TYR A 67 12.98 -15.46 3.93
CA TYR A 67 14.10 -15.39 2.98
C TYR A 67 14.99 -14.16 3.16
N GLY A 68 14.52 -13.13 3.88
CA GLY A 68 15.23 -11.85 4.02
C GLY A 68 15.32 -11.01 2.74
N HIS A 69 14.66 -11.47 1.68
CA HIS A 69 14.51 -10.82 0.38
C HIS A 69 13.27 -11.35 -0.34
N ILE A 70 12.88 -10.71 -1.42
CA ILE A 70 11.81 -11.13 -2.31
C ILE A 70 12.35 -12.25 -3.21
N ASP A 71 12.01 -13.48 -2.84
CA ASP A 71 12.06 -14.62 -3.76
C ASP A 71 10.74 -14.63 -4.57
N GLN A 72 10.82 -14.37 -5.87
CA GLN A 72 9.63 -14.21 -6.72
C GLN A 72 8.82 -15.52 -6.85
N ASN A 73 9.47 -16.68 -6.79
CA ASN A 73 8.79 -17.97 -6.88
C ASN A 73 8.05 -18.28 -5.57
N ALA A 74 8.71 -18.06 -4.43
CA ALA A 74 8.09 -18.19 -3.12
C ALA A 74 6.93 -17.20 -2.97
N LEU A 75 7.11 -15.96 -3.41
CA LEU A 75 6.06 -14.93 -3.35
C LEU A 75 4.86 -15.24 -4.24
N ALA A 76 5.11 -15.71 -5.48
CA ALA A 76 4.04 -16.16 -6.36
C ALA A 76 3.22 -17.28 -5.71
N LYS A 77 3.90 -18.27 -5.14
CA LYS A 77 3.25 -19.37 -4.44
C LYS A 77 2.45 -18.86 -3.23
N GLU A 78 3.05 -18.00 -2.42
CA GLU A 78 2.40 -17.42 -1.23
C GLU A 78 1.11 -16.67 -1.58
N PHE A 79 1.14 -15.85 -2.63
CA PHE A 79 -0.06 -15.14 -3.11
C PHE A 79 -1.13 -16.09 -3.61
N ALA A 80 -0.76 -17.13 -4.37
CA ALA A 80 -1.71 -18.13 -4.85
C ALA A 80 -2.32 -18.94 -3.70
N ASP A 81 -1.50 -19.36 -2.72
CA ASP A 81 -1.96 -20.10 -1.54
C ASP A 81 -2.95 -19.24 -0.73
N ASN A 82 -2.61 -17.97 -0.43
CA ASN A 82 -3.50 -17.06 0.29
C ASN A 82 -4.80 -16.80 -0.47
N TYR A 83 -4.72 -16.64 -1.78
CA TYR A 83 -5.90 -16.50 -2.64
C TYR A 83 -6.82 -17.71 -2.59
N LEU A 84 -6.29 -18.93 -2.51
CA LEU A 84 -7.09 -20.14 -2.39
C LEU A 84 -7.76 -20.31 -1.02
N LEU A 85 -7.20 -19.71 0.04
CA LEU A 85 -7.82 -19.73 1.37
C LEU A 85 -9.13 -18.92 1.40
N ASP A 86 -9.15 -17.76 0.73
CA ASP A 86 -10.35 -16.94 0.57
C ASP A 86 -10.17 -15.96 -0.60
N ASN A 87 -10.87 -16.24 -1.70
CA ASN A 87 -10.85 -15.42 -2.90
C ASN A 87 -11.95 -14.33 -2.93
N TYR A 88 -12.74 -14.17 -1.87
CA TYR A 88 -13.77 -13.15 -1.76
C TYR A 88 -13.28 -11.87 -1.07
N ARG A 89 -11.96 -11.69 -0.98
CA ARG A 89 -11.31 -10.57 -0.28
C ARG A 89 -11.19 -9.27 -1.07
N GLY A 90 -11.82 -9.14 -2.24
CA GLY A 90 -11.81 -7.89 -3.02
C GLY A 90 -10.94 -7.88 -4.27
N TYR A 91 -10.24 -9.00 -4.57
CA TYR A 91 -9.34 -9.10 -5.72
C TYR A 91 -9.97 -8.62 -7.04
N GLY A 92 -9.23 -7.77 -7.76
CA GLY A 92 -9.61 -7.36 -9.12
C GLY A 92 -9.64 -8.53 -10.11
N GLY A 93 -10.41 -8.40 -11.20
CA GLY A 93 -10.59 -9.46 -12.20
C GLY A 93 -9.27 -10.00 -12.80
N THR A 94 -8.29 -9.14 -13.08
CA THR A 94 -6.96 -9.56 -13.55
C THR A 94 -6.19 -10.32 -12.46
N ALA A 95 -6.31 -9.91 -11.19
CA ALA A 95 -5.67 -10.60 -10.07
C ALA A 95 -6.24 -12.02 -9.91
N HIS A 96 -7.57 -12.19 -10.01
CA HIS A 96 -8.20 -13.51 -10.03
C HIS A 96 -7.61 -14.42 -11.12
N SER A 97 -7.44 -13.93 -12.35
CA SER A 97 -6.87 -14.72 -13.44
C SER A 97 -5.42 -15.12 -13.18
N ILE A 98 -4.58 -14.18 -12.73
CA ILE A 98 -3.16 -14.43 -12.45
C ILE A 98 -2.99 -15.43 -11.31
N LEU A 99 -3.64 -15.19 -10.16
CA LEU A 99 -3.47 -16.00 -8.96
C LEU A 99 -4.00 -17.42 -9.14
N ARG A 100 -5.11 -17.58 -9.89
CA ARG A 100 -5.63 -18.89 -10.29
C ARG A 100 -4.67 -19.63 -11.22
N GLY A 101 -4.11 -18.95 -12.23
CA GLY A 101 -3.12 -19.55 -13.12
C GLY A 101 -1.88 -20.06 -12.37
N ILE A 102 -1.38 -19.28 -11.39
CA ILE A 102 -0.26 -19.70 -10.53
C ILE A 102 -0.67 -20.91 -9.68
N ALA A 103 -1.85 -20.88 -9.07
CA ALA A 103 -2.38 -22.01 -8.29
C ALA A 103 -2.51 -23.30 -9.11
N GLU A 104 -2.82 -23.18 -10.40
CA GLU A 104 -2.90 -24.28 -11.37
C GLU A 104 -1.52 -24.72 -11.91
N GLY A 105 -0.42 -24.14 -11.40
CA GLY A 105 0.95 -24.53 -11.72
C GLY A 105 1.58 -23.76 -12.89
N GLN A 106 0.93 -22.71 -13.41
CA GLN A 106 1.54 -21.85 -14.42
C GLN A 106 2.63 -20.98 -13.80
N HIS A 107 3.70 -20.72 -14.57
CA HIS A 107 4.79 -19.89 -14.07
C HIS A 107 4.34 -18.43 -13.96
N TRP A 108 4.54 -17.80 -12.79
CA TRP A 108 4.08 -16.43 -12.49
C TRP A 108 4.47 -15.43 -13.57
N LYS A 109 5.71 -15.50 -14.06
CA LYS A 109 6.22 -14.59 -15.09
C LYS A 109 5.42 -14.64 -16.38
N GLN A 110 4.92 -15.81 -16.77
CA GLN A 110 4.12 -15.95 -17.98
C GLN A 110 2.73 -15.35 -17.77
N VAL A 111 2.07 -15.67 -16.65
CA VAL A 111 0.71 -15.17 -16.40
C VAL A 111 0.67 -13.67 -16.12
N SER A 112 1.70 -13.12 -15.47
CA SER A 112 1.76 -11.69 -15.16
C SER A 112 2.16 -10.83 -16.35
N SER A 113 3.00 -11.33 -17.26
CA SER A 113 3.40 -10.59 -18.47
C SER A 113 2.36 -10.67 -19.58
N ASN A 114 1.64 -11.77 -19.71
CA ASN A 114 0.78 -12.01 -20.89
C ASN A 114 -0.57 -11.27 -20.86
N VAL A 115 -0.97 -10.69 -19.73
CA VAL A 115 -2.20 -9.88 -19.67
C VAL A 115 -2.03 -8.56 -20.43
N PHE A 116 -3.13 -8.01 -20.93
CA PHE A 116 -3.15 -6.76 -21.72
C PHE A 116 -2.16 -6.80 -22.90
N ASP A 117 -2.34 -7.78 -23.79
CA ASP A 117 -1.52 -7.96 -25.01
C ASP A 117 -0.01 -8.04 -24.76
N GLY A 118 0.38 -8.66 -23.63
CA GLY A 118 1.79 -8.83 -23.28
C GLY A 118 2.43 -7.66 -22.53
N MET A 119 1.66 -6.61 -22.21
CA MET A 119 2.17 -5.44 -21.48
C MET A 119 2.19 -5.63 -19.95
N GLY A 120 1.39 -6.55 -19.43
CA GLY A 120 1.16 -6.71 -17.99
C GLY A 120 0.16 -5.71 -17.43
N SER A 121 -0.32 -5.96 -16.21
CA SER A 121 -1.24 -5.06 -15.51
C SER A 121 -0.53 -3.79 -15.02
N MET A 122 -1.11 -2.62 -15.32
CA MET A 122 -0.72 -1.31 -14.76
C MET A 122 -1.46 -0.97 -13.45
N GLY A 123 -2.16 -1.96 -12.88
CA GLY A 123 -2.94 -1.80 -11.66
C GLY A 123 -2.15 -1.32 -10.44
N ASN A 124 -2.86 -0.71 -9.49
CA ASN A 124 -2.29 -0.28 -8.20
C ASN A 124 -2.02 -1.43 -7.21
N GLY A 125 -2.44 -2.66 -7.51
CA GLY A 125 -2.27 -3.80 -6.60
C GLY A 125 -0.83 -4.11 -6.22
N ALA A 126 0.16 -3.76 -7.06
CA ALA A 126 1.57 -3.84 -6.67
C ALA A 126 1.95 -2.78 -5.62
N ALA A 127 1.41 -1.57 -5.75
CA ALA A 127 1.69 -0.45 -4.85
C ALA A 127 1.09 -0.65 -3.45
N MET A 128 -0.10 -1.24 -3.36
CA MET A 128 -0.84 -1.41 -2.10
C MET A 128 -0.07 -2.16 -1.01
N ARG A 129 0.80 -3.08 -1.42
CA ARG A 129 1.59 -3.96 -0.54
C ARG A 129 3.07 -3.58 -0.45
N SER A 130 3.49 -2.47 -1.05
CA SER A 130 4.91 -2.12 -1.21
C SER A 130 5.51 -1.37 -0.01
N GLY A 131 4.70 -0.84 0.91
CA GLY A 131 5.20 -0.13 2.10
C GLY A 131 6.10 -1.01 2.99
N LEU A 132 5.77 -2.30 3.11
CA LEU A 132 6.53 -3.26 3.90
C LEU A 132 7.96 -3.44 3.37
N ILE A 133 8.15 -3.41 2.06
CA ILE A 133 9.45 -3.57 1.40
C ILE A 133 10.33 -2.36 1.73
N GLY A 134 9.77 -1.16 1.65
CA GLY A 134 10.43 0.08 2.05
C GLY A 134 10.83 0.11 3.52
N ALA A 135 9.96 -0.41 4.39
CA ALA A 135 10.21 -0.53 5.82
C ALA A 135 11.34 -1.54 6.12
N TYR A 136 11.35 -2.68 5.45
CA TYR A 136 12.35 -3.74 5.66
C TYR A 136 13.75 -3.29 5.20
N PHE A 137 13.86 -2.79 3.97
CA PHE A 137 15.13 -2.37 3.38
C PHE A 137 15.46 -0.90 3.64
N TYR A 138 14.90 -0.30 4.71
CA TYR A 138 14.98 1.14 4.94
C TYR A 138 16.42 1.68 4.92
N ASN A 139 17.43 0.88 5.26
CA ASN A 139 18.83 1.28 5.30
C ASN A 139 19.56 1.22 3.94
N ASP A 140 18.95 0.65 2.89
CA ASP A 140 19.54 0.53 1.55
C ASP A 140 18.53 0.88 0.46
N THR A 141 18.64 2.09 -0.09
CA THR A 141 17.72 2.58 -1.14
C THR A 141 17.79 1.75 -2.42
N ARG A 142 18.95 1.16 -2.77
CA ARG A 142 19.06 0.32 -3.96
C ARG A 142 18.27 -0.97 -3.78
N GLN A 143 18.36 -1.57 -2.59
CA GLN A 143 17.56 -2.74 -2.25
C GLN A 143 16.07 -2.43 -2.20
N VAL A 144 15.65 -1.25 -1.69
CA VAL A 144 14.24 -0.84 -1.75
C VAL A 144 13.71 -0.85 -3.18
N ILE A 145 14.44 -0.26 -4.12
CA ILE A 145 14.04 -0.20 -5.54
C ILE A 145 13.97 -1.60 -6.14
N GLU A 146 15.04 -2.39 -5.99
CA GLU A 146 15.13 -3.71 -6.61
C GLU A 146 14.08 -4.68 -6.05
N GLN A 147 13.92 -4.70 -4.74
CA GLN A 147 12.98 -5.62 -4.08
C GLN A 147 11.52 -5.23 -4.36
N ALA A 148 11.21 -3.93 -4.47
CA ALA A 148 9.88 -3.47 -4.89
C ALA A 148 9.58 -3.84 -6.35
N ARG A 149 10.56 -3.73 -7.25
CA ARG A 149 10.44 -4.20 -8.64
C ARG A 149 10.16 -5.70 -8.71
N LEU A 150 10.97 -6.50 -8.02
CA LEU A 150 10.82 -7.96 -8.00
C LEU A 150 9.44 -8.38 -7.48
N ALA A 151 8.94 -7.73 -6.42
CA ALA A 151 7.62 -8.02 -5.85
C ALA A 151 6.44 -7.57 -6.74
N ALA A 152 6.62 -6.47 -7.48
CA ALA A 152 5.61 -5.98 -8.41
C ALA A 152 5.43 -6.94 -9.59
N GLU A 153 6.53 -7.37 -10.22
CA GLU A 153 6.53 -8.21 -11.43
C GLU A 153 5.82 -9.56 -11.28
N VAL A 154 5.68 -10.05 -10.04
CA VAL A 154 4.93 -11.29 -9.74
C VAL A 154 3.49 -11.22 -10.20
N THR A 155 2.84 -10.05 -10.11
CA THR A 155 1.45 -9.86 -10.59
C THR A 155 1.24 -8.68 -11.52
N HIS A 156 2.17 -7.74 -11.58
CA HIS A 156 2.07 -6.50 -12.35
C HIS A 156 3.40 -6.25 -13.07
N TYR A 157 3.49 -6.73 -14.32
CA TYR A 157 4.70 -6.61 -15.13
C TYR A 157 4.86 -5.23 -15.80
N HIS A 158 3.79 -4.43 -15.83
CA HIS A 158 3.81 -3.13 -16.50
C HIS A 158 4.69 -2.12 -15.77
N SER A 159 5.48 -1.34 -16.52
CA SER A 159 6.43 -0.36 -15.98
C SER A 159 5.81 0.66 -15.02
N GLU A 160 4.60 1.12 -15.33
CA GLU A 160 3.84 2.05 -14.48
C GLU A 160 3.46 1.46 -13.11
N ALA A 161 3.03 0.19 -13.07
CA ALA A 161 2.75 -0.48 -11.79
C ALA A 161 4.03 -0.68 -10.97
N VAL A 162 5.13 -1.06 -11.63
CA VAL A 162 6.46 -1.16 -11.03
C VAL A 162 6.91 0.20 -10.46
N ALA A 163 6.74 1.29 -11.22
CA ALA A 163 7.08 2.63 -10.75
C ALA A 163 6.21 3.07 -9.56
N GLY A 164 4.92 2.70 -9.55
CA GLY A 164 4.02 2.89 -8.42
C GLY A 164 4.50 2.17 -7.15
N ALA A 165 4.81 0.87 -7.27
CA ALA A 165 5.34 0.05 -6.19
C ALA A 165 6.64 0.63 -5.61
N ILE A 166 7.59 0.98 -6.47
CA ILE A 166 8.85 1.61 -6.06
C ILE A 166 8.59 2.93 -5.34
N SER A 167 7.67 3.78 -5.82
CA SER A 167 7.36 5.07 -5.20
C SER A 167 6.81 4.92 -3.77
N VAL A 168 5.90 3.96 -3.55
CA VAL A 168 5.35 3.66 -2.21
C VAL A 168 6.44 3.10 -1.30
N ALA A 169 7.26 2.17 -1.79
CA ALA A 169 8.37 1.61 -1.02
C ALA A 169 9.42 2.68 -0.64
N LEU A 170 9.72 3.62 -1.54
CA LEU A 170 10.60 4.76 -1.25
C LEU A 170 10.01 5.69 -0.18
N ALA A 171 8.70 5.96 -0.22
CA ALA A 171 8.03 6.75 0.80
C ALA A 171 8.09 6.06 2.17
N ALA A 172 7.82 4.75 2.24
CA ALA A 172 7.99 3.97 3.46
C ALA A 172 9.44 3.96 3.98
N CYS A 173 10.43 3.84 3.09
CA CYS A 173 11.85 3.87 3.44
C CYS A 173 12.25 5.18 4.14
N ILE A 174 11.88 6.34 3.58
CA ILE A 174 12.24 7.63 4.19
C ILE A 174 11.44 7.89 5.48
N CYS A 175 10.17 7.48 5.53
CA CYS A 175 9.36 7.55 6.76
C CYS A 175 9.96 6.70 7.87
N ALA A 176 10.39 5.46 7.58
CA ALA A 176 11.06 4.59 8.55
C ALA A 176 12.37 5.20 9.06
N ARG A 177 13.24 5.71 8.18
CA ARG A 177 14.48 6.39 8.58
C ARG A 177 14.21 7.53 9.57
N LYS A 178 13.23 8.38 9.26
CA LYS A 178 12.88 9.54 10.10
C LYS A 178 12.21 9.13 11.41
N GLY A 179 11.31 8.15 11.38
CA GLY A 179 10.67 7.62 12.58
C GLY A 179 11.66 6.98 13.56
N ILE A 180 12.61 6.18 13.07
CA ILE A 180 13.68 5.57 13.88
C ILE A 180 14.52 6.66 14.57
N ASN A 181 14.86 7.71 13.84
CA ASN A 181 15.63 8.84 14.37
C ASN A 181 14.79 9.84 15.17
N ARG A 182 13.46 9.64 15.25
CA ARG A 182 12.49 10.58 15.86
C ARG A 182 12.59 11.99 15.28
N GLU A 183 12.85 12.07 13.99
CA GLU A 183 12.97 13.31 13.24
C GLU A 183 11.65 13.66 12.54
N ARG A 184 11.32 14.95 12.50
CA ARG A 184 10.25 15.42 11.63
C ARG A 184 10.66 15.21 10.16
N LEU A 185 9.73 14.72 9.35
CA LEU A 185 9.89 14.62 7.89
C LEU A 185 9.13 15.77 7.22
N PRO A 186 9.81 16.78 6.65
CA PRO A 186 9.15 17.81 5.85
C PRO A 186 8.59 17.23 4.54
N PRO A 187 7.44 17.71 4.04
CA PRO A 187 6.85 17.25 2.78
C PRO A 187 7.84 17.33 1.60
N ALA A 188 8.57 18.44 1.47
CA ALA A 188 9.56 18.63 0.40
C ALA A 188 10.65 17.55 0.42
N THR A 189 11.16 17.18 1.59
CA THR A 189 12.17 16.11 1.72
C THR A 189 11.63 14.75 1.30
N LEU A 190 10.35 14.44 1.58
CA LEU A 190 9.72 13.22 1.10
C LEU A 190 9.63 13.23 -0.44
N TYR A 191 9.12 14.33 -1.02
CA TYR A 191 8.98 14.44 -2.47
C TYR A 191 10.32 14.36 -3.18
N ASP A 192 11.33 15.11 -2.74
CA ASP A 192 12.67 15.10 -3.33
C ASP A 192 13.25 13.69 -3.32
N PHE A 193 13.11 12.97 -2.20
CA PHE A 193 13.60 11.60 -2.07
C PHE A 193 12.86 10.64 -3.02
N VAL A 194 11.52 10.66 -3.03
CA VAL A 194 10.71 9.77 -3.88
C VAL A 194 10.97 10.08 -5.36
N ILE A 195 10.87 11.34 -5.78
CA ILE A 195 11.05 11.76 -7.18
C ILE A 195 12.47 11.43 -7.67
N SER A 196 13.50 11.60 -6.85
CA SER A 196 14.88 11.34 -7.30
C SER A 196 15.15 9.85 -7.60
N HIS A 197 14.35 8.95 -7.02
CA HIS A 197 14.60 7.50 -7.09
C HIS A 197 13.53 6.71 -7.85
N THR A 198 12.32 7.27 -8.05
CA THR A 198 11.31 6.65 -8.90
C THR A 198 11.77 6.65 -10.36
N PRO A 199 11.62 5.53 -11.11
CA PRO A 199 11.88 5.48 -12.56
C PRO A 199 11.04 6.50 -13.35
N GLU A 200 11.49 6.94 -14.52
CA GLU A 200 10.67 7.81 -15.38
C GLU A 200 9.38 7.07 -15.82
N SER A 201 8.25 7.71 -15.56
CA SER A 201 6.91 7.15 -15.75
C SER A 201 5.86 8.25 -15.60
N GLU A 202 4.61 7.96 -15.97
CA GLU A 202 3.48 8.83 -15.69
C GLU A 202 3.22 8.96 -14.17
N VAL A 203 3.41 7.88 -13.40
CA VAL A 203 3.41 7.95 -11.92
C VAL A 203 4.37 9.03 -11.42
N LYS A 204 5.64 9.03 -11.88
CA LYS A 204 6.64 10.01 -11.46
C LYS A 204 6.24 11.44 -11.86
N ARG A 205 5.71 11.61 -13.07
CA ARG A 205 5.23 12.91 -13.56
C ARG A 205 4.12 13.46 -12.67
N LEU A 206 3.17 12.62 -12.26
CA LEU A 206 2.08 13.01 -11.37
C LEU A 206 2.55 13.23 -9.92
N ILE A 207 3.55 12.49 -9.42
CA ILE A 207 4.17 12.79 -8.11
C ILE A 207 4.87 14.16 -8.15
N LYS A 208 5.58 14.50 -9.24
CA LYS A 208 6.12 15.86 -9.45
C LYS A 208 5.01 16.90 -9.43
N LYS A 209 3.84 16.61 -10.01
CA LYS A 209 2.67 17.50 -9.95
C LYS A 209 2.13 17.62 -8.53
N ALA A 210 2.00 16.51 -7.79
CA ALA A 210 1.55 16.48 -6.40
C ALA A 210 2.40 17.38 -5.49
N ALA A 211 3.73 17.40 -5.69
CA ALA A 211 4.66 18.27 -4.95
C ALA A 211 4.37 19.77 -5.11
N THR A 212 3.63 20.17 -6.15
CA THR A 212 3.24 21.57 -6.39
C THR A 212 1.89 21.95 -5.81
N LEU A 213 1.12 20.98 -5.27
CA LEU A 213 -0.23 21.19 -4.79
C LEU A 213 -0.24 21.45 -3.27
N PRO A 214 -0.74 22.61 -2.80
CA PRO A 214 -0.82 22.93 -1.37
C PRO A 214 -1.68 21.95 -0.58
N ALA A 215 -1.34 21.74 0.70
CA ALA A 215 -2.03 20.80 1.60
C ALA A 215 -3.50 21.17 1.90
N ASP A 216 -3.80 22.47 1.83
CA ASP A 216 -5.10 23.09 2.16
C ASP A 216 -6.05 23.22 0.95
N TYR A 217 -5.64 22.76 -0.23
CA TYR A 217 -6.51 22.73 -1.40
C TYR A 217 -7.71 21.80 -1.18
N ASP A 218 -8.82 22.19 -1.83
CA ASP A 218 -10.04 21.40 -1.86
C ASP A 218 -9.76 20.01 -2.42
N ILE A 219 -10.18 18.97 -1.69
CA ILE A 219 -9.85 17.59 -2.03
C ILE A 219 -10.34 17.20 -3.43
N ARG A 220 -11.47 17.76 -3.90
CA ARG A 220 -11.99 17.47 -5.25
C ARG A 220 -11.05 18.00 -6.33
N THR A 221 -10.38 19.12 -6.07
CA THR A 221 -9.36 19.66 -6.98
C THR A 221 -8.14 18.76 -7.01
N ILE A 222 -7.70 18.25 -5.85
CA ILE A 222 -6.58 17.32 -5.78
C ILE A 222 -6.91 16.03 -6.55
N VAL A 223 -8.08 15.45 -6.31
CA VAL A 223 -8.57 14.24 -6.99
C VAL A 223 -8.68 14.44 -8.50
N ALA A 224 -9.19 15.59 -8.96
CA ALA A 224 -9.28 15.89 -10.39
C ALA A 224 -7.90 15.95 -11.08
N VAL A 225 -6.83 16.27 -10.33
CA VAL A 225 -5.47 16.39 -10.88
C VAL A 225 -4.67 15.10 -10.75
N LEU A 226 -4.79 14.39 -9.61
CA LEU A 226 -3.95 13.25 -9.25
C LEU A 226 -4.65 11.90 -9.37
N GLY A 227 -5.98 11.88 -9.50
CA GLY A 227 -6.81 10.69 -9.36
C GLY A 227 -7.17 10.40 -7.90
N ASN A 228 -7.94 9.33 -7.71
CA ASN A 228 -8.33 8.77 -6.42
C ASN A 228 -8.46 7.23 -6.50
N GLY A 229 -7.77 6.63 -7.45
CA GLY A 229 -7.77 5.19 -7.69
C GLY A 229 -9.04 4.62 -8.31
N LEU A 230 -10.06 5.42 -8.67
CA LEU A 230 -11.25 4.90 -9.37
C LEU A 230 -10.93 4.13 -10.66
N ARG A 231 -9.80 4.44 -11.31
CA ARG A 231 -9.34 3.69 -12.50
C ARG A 231 -8.53 2.45 -12.17
N LEU A 232 -8.32 2.15 -10.89
CA LEU A 232 -7.56 1.01 -10.36
C LEU A 232 -6.14 0.91 -10.90
N THR A 233 -5.52 2.03 -11.26
CA THR A 233 -4.19 2.08 -11.90
C THR A 233 -3.19 2.78 -10.99
N ALA A 234 -1.92 2.42 -11.08
CA ALA A 234 -0.88 3.02 -10.25
C ALA A 234 -0.82 4.55 -10.41
N GLN A 235 -1.02 5.07 -11.61
CA GLN A 235 -1.02 6.50 -11.93
C GLN A 235 -2.21 7.26 -11.33
N ASP A 236 -3.34 6.58 -11.15
CA ASP A 236 -4.57 7.17 -10.60
C ASP A 236 -4.61 7.11 -9.07
N THR A 237 -3.79 6.25 -8.45
CA THR A 237 -3.82 5.98 -7.00
C THR A 237 -2.59 6.53 -6.29
N VAL A 238 -1.39 6.21 -6.76
CA VAL A 238 -0.13 6.46 -6.04
C VAL A 238 0.18 7.95 -5.87
N PRO A 239 0.01 8.83 -6.88
CA PRO A 239 0.29 10.25 -6.71
C PRO A 239 -0.58 10.91 -5.63
N PHE A 240 -1.87 10.53 -5.57
CA PHE A 240 -2.79 11.01 -4.54
C PHE A 240 -2.41 10.47 -3.15
N ALA A 241 -2.11 9.19 -3.03
CA ALA A 241 -1.66 8.60 -1.76
C ALA A 241 -0.37 9.26 -1.25
N ILE A 242 0.62 9.50 -2.13
CA ILE A 242 1.86 10.21 -1.78
C ILE A 242 1.58 11.65 -1.34
N TRP A 243 0.61 12.34 -1.95
CA TRP A 243 0.19 13.66 -1.50
C TRP A 243 -0.41 13.64 -0.10
N CYS A 244 -1.28 12.67 0.20
CA CYS A 244 -1.83 12.49 1.54
C CYS A 244 -0.73 12.19 2.57
N ILE A 245 0.22 11.30 2.24
CA ILE A 245 1.36 10.93 3.09
C ILE A 245 2.25 12.14 3.37
N ALA A 246 2.69 12.86 2.33
CA ALA A 246 3.62 13.98 2.45
C ALA A 246 3.10 15.08 3.37
N ASN A 247 1.80 15.35 3.31
CA ASN A 247 1.16 16.40 4.10
C ASN A 247 0.74 15.96 5.51
N ASN A 248 0.77 14.66 5.83
CA ASN A 248 0.26 14.12 7.10
C ASN A 248 1.18 13.07 7.74
N SER A 249 2.48 13.03 7.38
CA SER A 249 3.41 11.98 7.83
C SER A 249 3.62 11.90 9.36
N GLY A 250 3.16 12.89 10.11
CA GLY A 250 3.19 12.93 11.57
C GLY A 250 1.90 12.49 12.27
N SER A 251 0.83 12.16 11.54
CA SER A 251 -0.45 11.75 12.12
C SER A 251 -1.13 10.68 11.27
N TYR A 252 -1.17 9.46 11.80
CA TYR A 252 -1.78 8.31 11.12
C TYR A 252 -3.26 8.54 10.80
N SER A 253 -4.05 8.96 11.79
CA SER A 253 -5.50 9.15 11.62
C SER A 253 -5.84 10.26 10.63
N GLU A 254 -5.14 11.40 10.70
CA GLU A 254 -5.35 12.51 9.76
C GLU A 254 -5.00 12.10 8.33
N ALA A 255 -3.91 11.35 8.14
CA ALA A 255 -3.52 10.87 6.82
C ALA A 255 -4.59 9.94 6.22
N ILE A 256 -5.11 8.99 7.01
CA ILE A 256 -6.17 8.07 6.56
C ILE A 256 -7.47 8.82 6.25
N TRP A 257 -7.93 9.73 7.12
CA TRP A 257 -9.13 10.53 6.86
C TRP A 257 -8.99 11.38 5.60
N LYS A 258 -7.80 11.97 5.37
CA LYS A 258 -7.52 12.74 4.15
C LYS A 258 -7.58 11.85 2.91
N GLY A 259 -7.01 10.65 2.97
CA GLY A 259 -7.09 9.66 1.90
C GLY A 259 -8.53 9.27 1.57
N ILE A 260 -9.30 8.85 2.57
CA ILE A 260 -10.70 8.41 2.40
C ILE A 260 -11.59 9.56 1.88
N SER A 261 -11.28 10.82 2.25
CA SER A 261 -12.01 11.99 1.75
C SER A 261 -11.88 12.23 0.24
N GLY A 262 -10.90 11.59 -0.42
CA GLY A 262 -10.77 11.58 -1.87
C GLY A 262 -11.78 10.67 -2.59
N LEU A 263 -12.55 9.87 -1.84
CA LEU A 263 -13.40 8.80 -2.38
C LEU A 263 -12.59 7.83 -3.27
N GLY A 264 -13.25 7.12 -4.18
CA GLY A 264 -12.61 6.16 -5.06
C GLY A 264 -12.18 4.89 -4.34
N ASP A 265 -10.93 4.51 -4.54
CA ASP A 265 -10.34 3.24 -4.12
C ASP A 265 -9.76 3.34 -2.70
N ARG A 266 -10.67 3.46 -1.73
CA ARG A 266 -10.38 3.94 -0.37
C ARG A 266 -9.64 2.94 0.50
N ASP A 267 -9.97 1.67 0.37
CA ASP A 267 -9.24 0.53 0.91
C ASP A 267 -7.79 0.58 0.43
N THR A 268 -7.52 0.63 -0.87
CA THR A 268 -6.14 0.67 -1.38
C THR A 268 -5.40 1.96 -1.03
N ILE A 269 -6.05 3.12 -1.11
CA ILE A 269 -5.45 4.38 -0.67
C ILE A 269 -5.14 4.30 0.84
N GLY A 270 -6.06 3.75 1.63
CA GLY A 270 -5.89 3.51 3.06
C GLY A 270 -4.72 2.59 3.37
N ALA A 271 -4.60 1.47 2.64
CA ALA A 271 -3.51 0.51 2.75
C ALA A 271 -2.14 1.16 2.47
N ILE A 272 -2.04 1.90 1.37
CA ILE A 272 -0.80 2.61 0.99
C ILE A 272 -0.42 3.64 2.06
N ILE A 273 -1.35 4.53 2.42
CA ILE A 273 -1.10 5.59 3.41
C ILE A 273 -0.74 4.97 4.76
N GLY A 274 -1.53 3.99 5.22
CA GLY A 274 -1.36 3.33 6.51
C GLY A 274 -0.01 2.63 6.62
N SER A 275 0.39 1.90 5.57
CA SER A 275 1.68 1.19 5.53
C SER A 275 2.90 2.11 5.62
N VAL A 276 2.75 3.36 5.18
CA VAL A 276 3.84 4.35 5.12
C VAL A 276 3.86 5.26 6.35
N VAL A 277 2.73 5.91 6.68
CA VAL A 277 2.68 6.95 7.72
C VAL A 277 2.92 6.38 9.11
N VAL A 278 2.50 5.13 9.37
CA VAL A 278 2.76 4.45 10.65
C VAL A 278 4.25 4.41 11.01
N LEU A 279 5.14 4.40 10.00
CA LEU A 279 6.59 4.29 10.19
C LEU A 279 7.22 5.59 10.71
N SER A 280 6.64 6.75 10.39
CA SER A 280 7.11 8.06 10.87
C SER A 280 6.29 8.60 12.04
N ALA A 281 4.97 8.38 12.05
CA ALA A 281 4.10 8.80 13.14
C ALA A 281 4.22 7.88 14.36
N GLY A 282 4.52 6.60 14.14
CA GLY A 282 4.63 5.58 15.18
C GLY A 282 3.32 4.82 15.41
N ALA A 283 3.41 3.50 15.64
CA ALA A 283 2.27 2.60 15.79
C ALA A 283 1.29 3.00 16.92
N ALA A 284 1.77 3.67 17.97
CA ALA A 284 0.93 4.18 19.07
C ALA A 284 -0.02 5.31 18.64
N THR A 285 0.15 5.89 17.45
CA THR A 285 -0.74 6.92 16.90
C THR A 285 -1.95 6.35 16.16
N ILE A 286 -1.99 5.03 15.93
CA ILE A 286 -3.19 4.38 15.42
C ILE A 286 -4.25 4.40 16.53
N PRO A 287 -5.46 4.94 16.28
CA PRO A 287 -6.53 4.92 17.27
C PRO A 287 -6.82 3.50 17.76
N GLU A 288 -6.88 3.32 19.08
CA GLU A 288 -7.11 2.00 19.69
C GLU A 288 -8.38 1.34 19.20
N GLN A 289 -9.46 2.13 19.04
CA GLN A 289 -10.72 1.66 18.49
C GLN A 289 -10.55 1.07 17.07
N TRP A 290 -9.74 1.68 16.21
CA TRP A 290 -9.52 1.20 14.85
C TRP A 290 -8.76 -0.12 14.85
N LEU A 291 -7.75 -0.25 15.72
CA LEU A 291 -7.06 -1.51 15.93
C LEU A 291 -8.05 -2.58 16.37
N LEU A 292 -8.88 -2.30 17.38
CA LEU A 292 -9.84 -3.28 17.93
C LEU A 292 -10.86 -3.76 16.90
N GLN A 293 -11.37 -2.87 16.06
CA GLN A 293 -12.36 -3.22 15.04
C GLN A 293 -11.73 -3.95 13.84
N THR A 294 -10.46 -3.73 13.54
CA THR A 294 -9.79 -4.38 12.39
C THR A 294 -9.52 -5.86 12.67
N GLU A 295 -9.84 -6.72 11.70
CA GLU A 295 -9.47 -8.15 11.71
C GLU A 295 -7.98 -8.32 12.00
N LYS A 296 -7.64 -9.23 12.93
CA LYS A 296 -6.27 -9.46 13.34
C LYS A 296 -5.58 -10.41 12.37
N PHE A 297 -4.68 -9.89 11.56
CA PHE A 297 -3.88 -10.73 10.64
C PHE A 297 -3.18 -11.89 11.36
N GLY A 298 -2.72 -11.71 12.61
CA GLY A 298 -2.02 -12.75 13.39
C GLY A 298 -2.87 -13.95 13.81
N SER A 299 -4.19 -13.79 13.90
CA SER A 299 -5.15 -14.88 14.20
C SER A 299 -6.03 -15.24 13.00
N SER A 300 -5.73 -14.69 11.83
CA SER A 300 -6.47 -14.96 10.61
C SER A 300 -6.07 -16.30 9.97
N ILE A 301 -6.87 -16.74 9.01
CA ILE A 301 -6.56 -17.92 8.18
C ILE A 301 -5.28 -17.74 7.34
N PHE A 302 -4.86 -16.49 7.07
CA PHE A 302 -3.66 -16.18 6.28
C PHE A 302 -2.40 -16.11 7.16
N SER A 303 -2.55 -16.17 8.49
CA SER A 303 -1.43 -16.27 9.41
C SER A 303 -0.81 -17.66 9.33
N LYS A 304 0.46 -17.74 8.95
CA LYS A 304 1.24 -18.95 9.18
C LYS A 304 1.60 -19.00 10.66
N GLN A 305 0.78 -19.70 11.45
CA GLN A 305 1.09 -19.99 12.85
C GLN A 305 2.51 -20.55 12.92
N LYS A 306 3.39 -19.87 13.65
CA LYS A 306 4.73 -20.38 13.98
C LYS A 306 4.63 -21.32 15.17
#